data_AF-A0A3M1P3F3-F1
#
_entry.id   AF-A0A3M1P3F3-F1
#
_cell.length_a   1.000
_cell.length_b   1.000
_cell.length_c   1.000
_cell.angle_alpha   90.00
_cell.angle_beta   90.00
_cell.angle_gamma   90.00
#
_symmetry.space_group_name_H-M   'P 1'
#
loop_
_entity.id
_entity.type
_entity.pdbx_description
1 polymer ?
#
loop_
_entity_poly.entity_id
_entity_poly.type
_entity_poly.pdbx_seq_one_letter_code
_entity_poly.pdbx_strand_id
1 'polypeptide(L)' 'DGHTDLLLGGNFFGFKPDLGRMDASYGVFLRGDGALRFETRLPRQSGFFVPGQTRRLARANGRLLVARNDDAVQVFEVR' A
#
# COMPACT_ATOMS: atom_id res chain seq x y z
N ASP A 1 -2.20 16.21 10.37
CA ASP A 1 -1.57 16.51 11.67
C ASP A 1 -0.08 16.86 11.54
N GLY A 2 0.50 16.76 10.33
CA GLY A 2 1.89 17.16 10.09
C GLY A 2 2.89 16.04 10.39
N HIS A 3 2.41 14.85 10.75
CA HIS A 3 3.25 13.70 11.03
C HIS A 3 3.49 12.88 9.76
N THR A 4 4.63 12.19 9.73
CA THR A 4 4.93 11.26 8.63
C THR A 4 4.14 9.97 8.80
N ASP A 5 3.29 9.68 7.82
CA ASP A 5 2.60 8.39 7.70
C ASP A 5 3.30 7.49 6.68
N LEU A 6 3.05 6.17 6.76
CA LEU A 6 3.58 5.20 5.81
C LEU A 6 2.46 4.45 5.10
N LEU A 7 2.68 4.21 3.80
CA LEU A 7 1.86 3.36 2.96
C LEU A 7 2.76 2.27 2.39
N LEU A 8 2.37 1.02 2.63
CA LEU A 8 3.12 -0.14 2.17
C LEU A 8 2.26 -0.93 1.19
N GLY A 9 2.81 -1.18 0.01
CA GLY A 9 2.29 -2.20 -0.89
C GLY A 9 2.87 -3.58 -0.56
N GLY A 10 2.60 -4.56 -1.40
CA GLY A 10 3.22 -5.87 -1.23
C GLY A 10 2.90 -6.84 -2.34
N ASN A 11 3.07 -8.11 -2.00
CA ASN A 11 2.93 -9.27 -2.86
C ASN A 11 4.02 -9.36 -3.94
N PHE A 12 4.38 -10.59 -4.29
CA PHE A 12 5.31 -10.86 -5.38
C PHE A 12 4.99 -12.21 -6.00
N PHE A 13 4.71 -12.19 -7.30
CA PHE A 13 4.20 -13.36 -8.00
C PHE A 13 5.26 -14.06 -8.88
N GLY A 14 6.42 -13.44 -9.07
CA GLY A 14 7.53 -13.99 -9.85
C GLY A 14 8.39 -15.01 -9.09
N PHE A 15 7.82 -15.76 -8.14
CA PHE A 15 8.55 -16.81 -7.43
C PHE A 15 8.73 -18.04 -8.30
N LYS A 16 9.76 -18.82 -7.99
CA LYS A 16 9.87 -20.18 -8.52
C LYS A 16 8.66 -21.00 -8.02
N PRO A 17 8.09 -21.90 -8.84
CA PRO A 17 6.87 -22.64 -8.49
C PRO A 17 6.94 -23.42 -7.17
N ASP A 18 8.12 -23.88 -6.78
CA ASP A 18 8.42 -24.65 -5.56
C ASP A 18 8.36 -23.82 -4.26
N LEU A 19 8.55 -22.50 -4.34
CA LEU A 19 8.53 -21.60 -3.17
C LEU A 19 7.14 -20.99 -2.89
N GLY A 20 6.21 -21.11 -3.85
CA GLY A 20 4.87 -20.54 -3.73
C GLY A 20 4.83 -19.01 -3.87
N ARG A 21 3.61 -18.50 -4.05
CA ARG A 21 3.34 -17.07 -4.29
C ARG A 21 3.26 -16.31 -2.96
N MET A 22 3.88 -15.13 -2.89
CA MET A 22 3.63 -14.18 -1.81
C MET A 22 2.39 -13.35 -2.15
N ASP A 23 1.25 -13.69 -1.54
CA ASP A 23 -0.07 -13.10 -1.83
C ASP A 23 -0.90 -12.89 -0.56
N ALA A 24 -0.27 -12.31 0.47
CA ALA A 24 -0.90 -12.10 1.78
C ALA A 24 -1.13 -10.61 2.12
N SER A 25 -0.55 -9.69 1.34
CA SER A 25 -0.70 -8.26 1.57
C SER A 25 -1.95 -7.71 0.89
N TYR A 26 -2.68 -6.88 1.62
CA TYR A 26 -3.78 -6.07 1.10
C TYR A 26 -3.43 -4.57 1.11
N GLY A 27 -2.15 -4.26 1.24
CA GLY A 27 -1.68 -2.92 1.57
C GLY A 27 -1.81 -2.62 3.07
N VAL A 28 -0.92 -1.76 3.58
CA VAL A 28 -0.93 -1.31 4.98
C VAL A 28 -0.81 0.20 5.04
N PHE A 29 -1.67 0.82 5.83
CA PHE A 29 -1.53 2.22 6.24
C PHE A 29 -1.10 2.28 7.71
N LEU A 30 0.01 2.97 7.95
CA LEU A 30 0.57 3.19 9.26
C LEU A 30 0.51 4.69 9.57
N ARG A 31 -0.31 5.05 10.55
CA ARG A 31 -0.44 6.43 11.00
C ARG A 31 0.69 6.77 11.98
N GLY A 32 1.49 7.77 11.67
CA GLY A 32 2.58 8.24 12.53
C GLY A 32 2.09 9.17 13.63
N ASP A 33 2.71 9.08 14.81
CA ASP A 33 2.47 10.00 15.93
C ASP A 33 3.52 11.13 16.03
N GLY A 34 4.46 11.20 15.09
CA GLY A 34 5.57 12.18 15.09
C GLY A 34 6.77 11.77 15.95
N ALA A 35 6.67 10.71 16.75
CA ALA A 35 7.73 10.18 17.60
C ALA A 35 8.24 8.82 17.10
N LEU A 36 8.18 8.59 15.78
CA LEU A 36 8.52 7.33 15.11
C LEU A 36 7.72 6.11 15.61
N ARG A 37 6.55 6.35 16.24
CA ARG A 37 5.59 5.28 16.55
C ARG A 37 4.49 5.30 15.51
N PHE A 38 4.06 4.10 15.14
CA PHE A 38 3.11 3.87 14.06
C PHE A 38 1.95 3.03 14.55
N GLU A 39 0.74 3.51 14.31
CA GLU A 39 -0.49 2.76 14.55
C GLU A 39 -1.00 2.19 13.22
N THR A 40 -1.16 0.88 13.15
CA THR A 40 -1.78 0.24 11.99
C THR A 40 -3.25 0.60 11.91
N ARG A 41 -3.68 1.13 10.77
CA ARG A 41 -5.09 1.38 10.48
C ARG A 41 -5.62 0.31 9.55
N LEU A 42 -6.74 -0.31 9.93
CA LEU A 42 -7.37 -1.34 9.12
C LEU A 42 -7.86 -0.74 7.79
N PRO A 43 -7.95 -1.52 6.70
CA PRO A 43 -8.45 -1.03 5.40
C PRO A 43 -9.83 -0.36 5.49
N ARG A 44 -10.70 -0.86 6.38
CA ARG A 44 -12.03 -0.27 6.63
C ARG A 44 -11.98 1.14 7.25
N GLN A 45 -10.89 1.47 7.94
CA GLN A 45 -10.67 2.77 8.58
C GLN A 45 -9.87 3.71 7.70
N SER A 46 -8.86 3.20 6.98
CA SER A 46 -7.97 4.01 6.13
C SER A 46 -8.49 4.21 4.71
N GLY A 47 -9.37 3.33 4.24
CA GLY A 47 -9.74 3.25 2.82
C GLY A 47 -8.62 2.72 1.92
N PHE A 48 -7.44 2.38 2.47
CA PHE A 48 -6.30 1.88 1.71
C PHE A 48 -6.39 0.35 1.61
N PHE A 49 -6.75 -0.12 0.41
CA PHE A 49 -6.87 -1.54 0.08
C PHE A 49 -6.28 -1.79 -1.31
N VAL A 50 -5.14 -2.49 -1.34
CA VAL A 50 -4.36 -2.76 -2.56
C VAL A 50 -4.09 -4.28 -2.63
N PRO A 51 -5.03 -5.07 -3.18
CA PRO A 51 -4.80 -6.49 -3.41
C PRO A 51 -3.88 -6.69 -4.62
N GLY A 52 -3.20 -7.84 -4.65
CA GLY A 52 -2.31 -8.20 -5.74
C GLY A 52 -0.95 -7.51 -5.67
N GLN A 53 -0.13 -7.68 -6.70
CA GLN A 53 1.27 -7.27 -6.68
C GLN A 53 1.45 -5.77 -6.92
N THR A 54 1.91 -5.05 -5.90
CA THR A 54 2.27 -3.65 -6.01
C THR A 54 3.66 -3.49 -6.65
N ARG A 55 3.77 -2.65 -7.67
CA ARG A 55 5.03 -2.35 -8.38
C ARG A 55 5.60 -0.99 -8.02
N ARG A 56 4.73 0.01 -7.80
CA ARG A 56 5.13 1.37 -7.47
C ARG A 56 4.01 2.12 -6.77
N LEU A 57 4.38 2.96 -5.81
CA LEU A 57 3.53 4.00 -5.25
C LEU A 57 4.11 5.36 -5.69
N ALA A 58 3.25 6.28 -6.11
CA ALA A 58 3.65 7.63 -6.48
C ALA A 58 2.57 8.63 -6.08
N ARG A 59 2.96 9.87 -5.81
CA ARG A 59 2.02 10.97 -5.57
C ARG A 59 2.02 11.91 -6.77
N ALA A 60 0.84 12.23 -7.29
CA ALA A 60 0.68 13.16 -8.41
C ALA A 60 -0.65 13.92 -8.28
N ASN A 61 -0.61 15.24 -8.47
CA ASN A 61 -1.81 16.11 -8.42
C ASN A 61 -2.67 15.90 -7.16
N GLY A 62 -2.04 15.80 -5.98
CA GLY A 62 -2.73 15.59 -4.70
C GLY A 62 -3.21 14.16 -4.45
N ARG A 63 -3.09 13.25 -5.43
CA ARG A 63 -3.56 11.86 -5.36
C ARG A 63 -2.42 10.89 -5.16
N LEU A 64 -2.74 9.75 -4.55
CA LEU A 64 -1.85 8.59 -4.50
C LEU A 64 -2.19 7.66 -5.66
N LEU A 65 -1.17 7.31 -6.45
CA LEU A 65 -1.22 6.34 -7.53
C LEU A 65 -0.52 5.06 -7.08
N VAL A 66 -1.18 3.92 -7.27
CA VAL A 66 -0.62 2.61 -6.96
C VAL A 66 -0.62 1.76 -8.23
N ALA A 67 0.56 1.59 -8.82
CA ALA A 67 0.76 0.73 -9.98
C ALA A 67 0.84 -0.73 -9.52
N ARG A 68 0.05 -1.58 -10.17
CA ARG A 68 0.01 -3.02 -9.89
C ARG A 68 0.48 -3.80 -11.11
N ASN A 69 1.05 -4.99 -10.86
CA ASN A 69 1.50 -5.86 -11.94
C ASN A 69 0.31 -6.38 -12.73
N ASP A 70 0.34 -6.24 -14.06
CA ASP A 70 -0.68 -6.75 -14.99
C ASP A 70 -2.12 -6.35 -14.64
N ASP A 71 -2.29 -5.20 -13.98
CA ASP A 71 -3.59 -4.73 -13.51
C ASP A 71 -3.65 -3.19 -13.59
N ALA A 72 -4.86 -2.64 -13.52
CA ALA A 72 -5.09 -1.20 -13.56
C ALA A 72 -4.44 -0.49 -12.37
N VAL A 73 -3.96 0.73 -12.63
CA VAL A 73 -3.49 1.66 -11.60
C VAL A 73 -4.66 2.04 -10.71
N GLN A 74 -4.49 1.86 -9.39
CA GLN A 74 -5.45 2.35 -8.41
C GLN A 74 -5.10 3.78 -8.01
N VAL A 75 -6.14 4.59 -7.80
CA VAL A 75 -6.02 6.00 -7.45
C VAL A 75 -6.76 6.24 -6.14
N PHE A 76 -6.07 6.81 -5.16
CA PHE A 76 -6.63 7.17 -3.87
C PHE A 76 -6.57 8.69 -3.68
N GLU A 77 -7.64 9.25 -3.16
CA GLU A 77 -7.67 10.64 -2.70
C GLU A 77 -6.93 10.73 -1.36
N VAL A 78 -5.96 11.65 -1.27
CA VAL A 78 -5.26 11.93 -0.01
C VAL A 78 -5.91 13.16 0.61
N ARG A 79 -6.65 12.96 1.69
CA ARG A 79 -7.29 14.05 2.46
C ARG A 79 -6.41 14.47 3.63
#